data_AF-Q7X185-F1
#
_entry.id   AF-Q7X185-F1
#
_cell.length_a   1.000
_cell.length_b   1.000
_cell.length_c   1.000
_cell.angle_alpha   90.00
_cell.angle_beta   90.00
_cell.angle_gamma   90.00
#
_symmetry.space_group_name_H-M   'P 1'
#
loop_
_entity.id
_entity.type
_entity.pdbx_description
1 polymer ?
#
loop_
_entity_poly.entity_id
_entity_poly.type
_entity_poly.pdbx_seq_one_letter_code
_entity_poly.pdbx_strand_id
1 'polypeptide(L)'
;RNLDDLRRLVSGLTKRGVRIEFVKEGLTFTGEDSPMANLMLSVMGAFAEFERALLRERQREGIGQAKLRGVYSGRKRALTGKQIAAIKKRVDAGEKKAQVARDVRISRETLYRYLRENT
;
A
#
# COMPACT_ATOMS: atom_id res chain seq x y z
N ARG A 1 -3.18 6.96 9.61
CA ARG A 1 -4.16 7.17 10.70
C ARG A 1 -3.97 6.10 11.75
N ASN A 2 -3.30 6.42 12.85
CA ASN A 2 -3.06 5.53 14.00
C ASN A 2 -3.74 6.07 15.27
N LEU A 3 -3.60 5.38 16.40
CA LEU A 3 -4.14 5.83 17.68
C LEU A 3 -3.63 7.22 18.05
N ASP A 4 -2.34 7.47 17.83
CA ASP A 4 -1.73 8.73 18.22
C ASP A 4 -2.33 9.92 17.43
N ASP A 5 -2.64 9.72 16.14
CA ASP A 5 -3.38 10.68 15.32
C ASP A 5 -4.78 10.95 15.92
N LEU A 6 -5.50 9.89 16.33
CA LEU A 6 -6.83 10.02 16.94
C LEU A 6 -6.76 10.80 18.26
N ARG A 7 -5.77 10.49 19.10
CA ARG A 7 -5.55 11.17 20.39
C ARG A 7 -5.28 12.66 20.19
N ARG A 8 -4.41 13.01 19.24
CA ARG A 8 -4.11 14.40 18.89
C ARG A 8 -5.34 15.13 18.37
N LEU A 9 -6.15 14.46 17.55
CA LEU A 9 -7.36 15.05 16.97
C LEU A 9 -8.42 15.31 18.04
N VAL A 10 -8.71 14.33 18.89
CA VAL A 10 -9.66 14.47 20.01
C VAL A 10 -9.18 15.57 20.96
N SER A 11 -7.93 15.52 21.42
CA SER A 11 -7.37 16.53 22.33
C SER A 11 -7.33 17.94 21.72
N GLY A 12 -6.98 18.06 20.43
CA GLY A 12 -6.91 19.36 19.74
C GLY A 12 -8.28 20.01 19.57
N LEU A 13 -9.32 19.22 19.33
CA LEU A 13 -10.69 19.71 19.22
C LEU A 13 -11.29 20.05 20.59
N THR A 14 -11.09 19.20 21.59
CA THR A 14 -11.62 19.45 22.94
C THR A 14 -10.96 20.65 23.61
N LYS A 15 -9.66 20.89 23.40
CA LYS A 15 -8.97 22.13 23.81
C LYS A 15 -9.58 23.40 23.21
N ARG A 16 -10.29 23.29 22.10
CA ARG A 16 -11.00 24.40 21.44
C ARG A 16 -12.47 24.50 21.90
N GLY A 17 -12.86 23.74 22.92
CA GLY A 17 -14.25 23.70 23.43
C GLY A 17 -15.21 22.87 22.60
N VAL A 18 -14.71 22.05 21.65
CA VAL A 18 -15.56 21.17 20.83
C VAL A 18 -15.90 19.91 21.61
N ARG A 19 -17.19 19.60 21.74
CA ARG A 19 -17.68 18.31 22.24
C ARG A 19 -17.58 17.24 21.14
N ILE A 20 -17.00 16.10 21.45
CA ILE A 20 -16.95 14.93 20.57
C ILE A 20 -17.73 13.80 21.20
N GLU A 21 -18.58 13.15 20.42
CA GLU A 21 -19.33 11.97 20.82
C GLU A 21 -19.04 10.81 19.86
N PHE A 22 -18.64 9.68 20.44
CA PHE A 22 -18.55 8.41 19.74
C PHE A 22 -19.88 7.67 19.92
N VAL A 23 -20.78 7.81 18.94
CA VAL A 23 -22.18 7.33 19.00
C VAL A 23 -22.28 5.84 19.30
N LYS A 24 -21.40 5.03 18.71
CA LYS A 24 -21.45 3.56 18.86
C LYS A 24 -20.92 3.12 20.24
N GLU A 25 -19.88 3.77 20.73
CA GLU A 25 -19.22 3.45 21.98
C GLU A 25 -19.81 4.19 23.19
N GLY A 26 -20.70 5.16 22.96
CA GLY A 26 -21.33 5.97 24.01
C GLY A 26 -20.34 6.89 24.75
N LEU A 27 -19.22 7.25 24.12
CA LEU A 27 -18.16 8.04 24.75
C LEU A 27 -18.27 9.51 24.38
N THR A 28 -18.20 10.38 25.39
CA THR A 28 -18.22 11.82 25.21
C THR A 28 -16.94 12.46 25.72
N PHE A 29 -16.36 13.36 24.93
CA PHE A 29 -15.17 14.13 25.27
C PHE A 29 -15.50 15.63 25.17
N THR A 30 -15.42 16.35 26.29
CA THR A 30 -15.79 17.77 26.39
C THR A 30 -14.60 18.70 26.65
N GLY A 31 -13.40 18.15 26.92
CA GLY A 31 -12.22 18.93 27.30
C GLY A 31 -12.08 19.17 28.80
N GLU A 32 -13.09 18.78 29.59
CA GLU A 32 -12.90 18.57 31.03
C GLU A 32 -11.95 17.38 31.22
N ASP A 33 -10.96 17.57 32.09
CA ASP A 33 -9.92 16.57 32.34
C ASP A 33 -10.55 15.38 33.05
N SER A 34 -11.06 14.43 32.26
CA SER A 34 -11.65 13.18 32.73
C SER A 34 -10.60 12.08 32.61
N PRO A 35 -10.00 11.63 33.74
CA PRO A 35 -9.07 10.51 33.73
C PRO A 35 -9.66 9.26 33.07
N MET A 36 -10.98 9.07 33.19
CA MET A 36 -11.71 7.97 32.57
C MET A 36 -11.76 8.07 31.04
N ALA A 37 -11.97 9.27 30.49
CA ALA A 37 -11.97 9.50 29.05
C ALA A 37 -10.58 9.24 28.43
N ASN A 38 -9.51 9.65 29.12
CA ASN A 38 -8.13 9.39 28.72
C ASN A 38 -7.79 7.89 28.77
N LEU A 39 -8.23 7.19 29.82
CA LEU A 39 -8.07 5.73 29.93
C LEU A 39 -8.78 5.01 28.79
N MET A 40 -10.03 5.35 28.53
CA MET A 40 -10.84 4.71 27.50
C MET A 40 -10.26 4.91 26.10
N LEU A 41 -9.80 6.14 25.79
CA LEU A 41 -9.14 6.43 24.53
C LEU A 41 -7.86 5.60 24.33
N SER A 42 -7.10 5.40 25.41
CA SER A 42 -5.89 4.56 25.41
C SER A 42 -6.24 3.08 25.17
N VAL A 43 -7.30 2.58 25.83
CA VAL A 43 -7.79 1.20 25.63
C VAL A 43 -8.27 0.96 24.20
N MET A 44 -9.08 1.87 23.65
CA MET A 44 -9.53 1.78 22.25
C MET A 44 -8.36 1.77 21.27
N GLY A 45 -7.34 2.55 21.58
CA GLY A 45 -6.11 2.58 20.83
C GLY A 45 -5.32 1.29 20.84
N ALA A 46 -5.12 0.72 22.03
CA ALA A 46 -4.48 -0.58 22.19
C ALA A 46 -5.25 -1.67 21.43
N PHE A 47 -6.59 -1.65 21.49
CA PHE A 47 -7.44 -2.55 20.70
C PHE A 47 -7.25 -2.39 19.20
N ALA A 48 -7.23 -1.15 18.70
CA ALA A 48 -7.02 -0.88 17.28
C ALA A 48 -5.64 -1.35 16.79
N GLU A 49 -4.60 -1.24 17.62
CA GLU A 49 -3.27 -1.76 17.32
C GLU A 49 -3.23 -3.28 17.32
N PHE A 50 -3.87 -3.91 18.32
CA PHE A 50 -4.02 -5.35 18.42
C PHE A 50 -4.75 -5.95 17.20
N GLU A 51 -5.90 -5.38 16.81
CA GLU A 51 -6.65 -5.84 15.63
C GLU A 51 -5.84 -5.72 14.35
N ARG A 52 -5.07 -4.63 14.19
CA ARG A 52 -4.16 -4.46 13.04
C ARG A 52 -3.05 -5.49 13.03
N ALA A 53 -2.50 -5.84 14.18
CA ALA A 53 -1.49 -6.88 14.29
C ALA A 53 -2.06 -8.23 13.84
N LEU A 54 -3.24 -8.61 14.35
CA LEU A 54 -3.94 -9.84 13.95
C LEU A 54 -4.27 -9.87 12.45
N LEU A 55 -4.76 -8.77 11.89
CA LEU A 55 -5.04 -8.70 10.44
C LEU A 55 -3.78 -8.90 9.60
N ARG A 56 -2.64 -8.32 10.01
CA ARG A 56 -1.36 -8.50 9.32
C ARG A 56 -0.84 -9.93 9.43
N GLU A 57 -1.00 -10.56 10.58
CA GLU A 57 -0.63 -11.95 10.79
C GLU A 57 -1.40 -12.87 9.84
N ARG A 58 -2.74 -12.78 9.85
CA ARG A 58 -3.59 -13.54 8.92
C ARG A 58 -3.26 -13.27 7.45
N GLN A 59 -2.96 -12.01 7.10
CA GLN A 59 -2.53 -11.66 5.75
C GLN A 59 -1.21 -12.36 5.39
N ARG A 60 -0.22 -12.39 6.29
CA ARG A 60 1.06 -13.07 6.04
C ARG A 60 0.86 -14.57 5.83
N GLU A 61 0.03 -15.21 6.65
CA GLU A 61 -0.33 -16.62 6.49
C GLU A 61 -0.97 -16.87 5.12
N GLY A 62 -1.96 -16.07 4.75
CA GLY A 62 -2.62 -16.16 3.44
C GLY A 62 -1.66 -15.93 2.27
N ILE A 63 -0.74 -14.97 2.38
CA ILE A 63 0.33 -14.74 1.39
C ILE A 63 1.24 -15.96 1.32
N GLY A 64 1.63 -16.55 2.45
CA GLY A 64 2.45 -17.76 2.51
C GLY A 64 1.81 -18.91 1.74
N GLN A 65 0.53 -19.18 2.00
CA GLN A 65 -0.22 -20.21 1.29
C GLN A 65 -0.35 -19.92 -0.21
N ALA A 66 -0.63 -18.67 -0.59
CA ALA A 66 -0.73 -18.27 -2.00
C ALA A 66 0.64 -18.34 -2.73
N LYS A 67 1.75 -18.10 -2.04
CA LYS A 67 3.10 -18.33 -2.58
C LYS A 67 3.38 -19.82 -2.81
N LEU A 68 3.02 -20.69 -1.87
CA LEU A 68 3.15 -22.15 -2.03
C LEU A 68 2.33 -22.66 -3.23
N ARG A 69 1.14 -22.09 -3.45
CA ARG A 69 0.28 -22.39 -4.61
C ARG A 69 0.75 -21.74 -5.92
N GLY A 70 1.83 -20.95 -5.91
CA GLY A 70 2.37 -20.30 -7.12
C GLY A 70 1.49 -19.18 -7.69
N VAL A 71 0.55 -18.62 -6.93
CA VAL A 71 -0.40 -17.59 -7.40
C VAL A 71 0.31 -16.28 -7.76
N TYR A 72 1.40 -15.96 -7.08
CA TYR A 72 2.16 -14.73 -7.32
C TYR A 72 3.15 -14.89 -8.48
N SER A 73 2.77 -14.44 -9.68
CA SER A 73 3.64 -14.40 -10.86
C SER A 73 4.44 -13.08 -11.00
N GLY A 74 4.41 -12.22 -9.98
CA GLY A 74 5.00 -10.88 -10.05
C GLY A 74 4.28 -9.95 -11.04
N ARG A 75 4.92 -8.82 -11.37
CA ARG A 75 4.38 -7.85 -12.33
C ARG A 75 4.34 -8.47 -13.73
N LYS A 76 3.16 -8.51 -14.35
CA LYS A 76 3.01 -8.97 -15.74
C LYS A 76 3.96 -8.18 -16.66
N ARG A 77 4.64 -8.87 -17.56
CA ARG A 77 5.47 -8.24 -18.59
C ARG A 77 4.58 -7.32 -19.45
N ALA A 78 5.10 -6.15 -19.81
CA ALA A 78 4.38 -5.19 -20.65
C ALA A 78 4.21 -5.68 -22.10
N LEU A 79 5.12 -6.54 -22.56
CA LEU A 79 5.12 -7.13 -23.89
C LEU A 79 5.14 -8.66 -23.81
N THR A 80 4.52 -9.29 -24.81
CA THR A 80 4.59 -10.74 -25.05
C THR A 80 5.98 -11.15 -25.56
N GLY A 81 6.34 -12.43 -25.45
CA GLY A 81 7.60 -12.95 -25.99
C GLY A 81 7.79 -12.67 -27.48
N LYS A 82 6.72 -12.76 -28.28
CA LYS A 82 6.74 -12.43 -29.72
C LYS A 82 7.07 -10.96 -29.98
N GLN A 83 6.48 -10.06 -29.20
CA GLN A 83 6.78 -8.62 -29.30
C GLN A 83 8.22 -8.32 -28.86
N ILE A 84 8.72 -8.99 -27.83
CA ILE A 84 10.11 -8.86 -27.38
C ILE A 84 11.09 -9.33 -28.48
N ALA A 85 10.80 -10.45 -29.14
CA ALA A 85 11.61 -10.91 -30.27
C ALA A 85 11.59 -9.93 -31.45
N ALA A 86 10.42 -9.35 -31.76
CA ALA A 86 10.28 -8.35 -32.82
C ALA A 86 11.08 -7.07 -32.53
N ILE A 87 11.03 -6.54 -31.31
CA ILE A 87 11.83 -5.34 -30.96
C ILE A 87 13.33 -5.61 -30.94
N LYS A 88 13.77 -6.82 -30.55
CA LYS A 88 15.19 -7.23 -30.63
C LYS A 88 15.68 -7.15 -32.08
N LYS A 89 14.95 -7.76 -33.03
CA LYS A 89 15.26 -7.71 -34.47
C LYS A 89 15.32 -6.27 -35.01
N ARG A 90 14.39 -5.40 -34.60
CA ARG A 90 14.39 -3.97 -35.01
C ARG A 90 15.64 -3.24 -34.52
N VAL A 91 16.03 -3.49 -33.27
CA VAL A 91 17.25 -2.91 -32.69
C VAL A 91 18.51 -3.46 -33.36
N ASP A 92 18.54 -4.76 -33.68
CA ASP A 92 19.67 -5.40 -34.40
C ASP A 92 19.80 -4.89 -35.84
N ALA A 93 18.67 -4.56 -36.48
CA ALA A 93 18.63 -3.88 -37.78
C ALA A 93 19.09 -2.41 -37.75
N GLY A 94 19.51 -1.89 -36.58
CA GLY A 94 20.07 -0.56 -36.42
C GLY A 94 19.06 0.54 -36.08
N GLU A 95 17.79 0.21 -35.83
CA GLU A 95 16.80 1.21 -35.44
C GLU A 95 17.15 1.88 -34.09
N LYS A 96 16.87 3.18 -33.98
CA LYS A 96 17.12 3.94 -32.75
C LYS A 96 16.24 3.38 -31.62
N LYS A 97 16.88 2.88 -30.55
CA LYS A 97 16.23 2.33 -29.34
C LYS A 97 15.13 3.25 -28.77
N ALA A 98 15.35 4.57 -28.80
CA ALA A 98 14.34 5.54 -28.33
C ALA A 98 13.07 5.56 -29.20
N GLN A 99 13.20 5.36 -30.51
CA GLN A 99 12.06 5.26 -31.42
C GLN A 99 11.30 3.96 -31.18
N VAL A 100 12.02 2.83 -31.14
CA VAL A 100 11.43 1.52 -30.88
C VAL A 100 10.63 1.51 -29.58
N ALA A 101 11.17 2.08 -28.49
CA ALA A 101 10.47 2.19 -27.20
C ALA A 101 9.17 2.99 -27.29
N ARG A 102 9.16 4.11 -28.05
CA ARG A 102 7.97 4.93 -28.26
C ARG A 102 6.91 4.19 -29.06
N ASP A 103 7.31 3.51 -30.13
CA ASP A 103 6.39 2.78 -31.01
C ASP A 103 5.64 1.67 -30.27
N VAL A 104 6.32 0.95 -29.37
CA VAL A 104 5.70 -0.09 -28.54
C VAL A 104 5.20 0.41 -27.18
N ARG A 105 5.20 1.73 -26.96
CA ARG A 105 4.68 2.41 -25.75
C ARG A 105 5.28 1.88 -24.43
N ILE A 106 6.58 1.65 -24.40
CA ILE A 106 7.33 1.27 -23.18
C ILE A 106 8.39 2.31 -22.83
N SER A 107 8.82 2.34 -21.57
CA SER A 107 9.96 3.17 -21.17
C SER A 107 11.26 2.64 -21.78
N ARG A 108 12.26 3.51 -21.94
CA ARG A 108 13.59 3.11 -22.44
C ARG A 108 14.22 2.06 -21.53
N GLU A 109 14.04 2.17 -20.21
CA GLU A 109 14.53 1.22 -19.21
C GLU A 109 13.89 -0.16 -19.40
N THR A 110 12.58 -0.19 -19.71
CA THR A 110 11.87 -1.43 -20.02
C THR A 110 12.41 -2.08 -21.30
N LEU A 111 12.70 -1.29 -22.34
CA LEU A 111 13.36 -1.77 -23.54
C LEU A 111 14.75 -2.34 -23.23
N TYR A 112 15.61 -1.60 -22.52
CA TYR A 112 16.94 -2.08 -22.14
C TYR A 112 16.90 -3.35 -21.28
N ARG A 113 15.92 -3.51 -20.41
CA ARG A 113 15.70 -4.76 -19.67
C ARG A 113 15.42 -5.92 -20.62
N TYR A 114 14.52 -5.75 -21.60
CA TYR A 114 14.23 -6.79 -22.58
C TYR A 114 15.41 -7.12 -23.51
N LEU A 115 16.27 -6.14 -23.80
CA LEU A 115 17.48 -6.38 -24.60
C LEU A 115 18.57 -7.12 -23.80
N ARG A 116 18.66 -6.91 -22.48
CA ARG A 116 19.61 -7.61 -21.60
C ARG A 116 19.16 -9.02 -21.21
N GLU A 117 17.86 -9.26 -21.14
CA GLU A 117 17.30 -10.59 -20.91
C GLU A 117 17.53 -11.47 -22.16
N ASN A 118 18.58 -12.29 -22.14
CA ASN A 118 18.74 -13.43 -23.05
C ASN A 118 17.68 -14.49 -22.71
N THR A 119 16.45 -14.28 -23.17
CA THR A 119 15.52 -15.40 -23.41
C THR A 119 15.77 -15.93 -24.81
#